data_AF-A0A7W1GEL1-F1
#
_entry.id   AF-A0A7W1GEL1-F1
#
_cell.length_a   1.000
_cell.length_b   1.000
_cell.length_c   1.000
_cell.angle_alpha   90.00
_cell.angle_beta   90.00
_cell.angle_gamma   90.00
#
_symmetry.space_group_name_H-M   'P 1'
#
loop_
_entity.id
_entity.type
_entity.pdbx_description
1 polymer ?
#
loop_
_entity_poly.entity_id
_entity_poly.type
_entity_poly.pdbx_seq_one_letter_code
_entity_poly.pdbx_strand_id
1 'polypeptide(L)' 'MRAIWDTKRQIIWLAAGLALGTLVIYQEALDETGAFDRTYFIQLEILLLTIISVMFYVYSKNKG' A
#
# COMPACT_ATOMS: atom_id res chain seq x y z
N MET A 1 -20.80 15.08 14.01
CA MET A 1 -20.05 13.80 14.02
C MET A 1 -19.83 13.20 12.61
N ARG A 2 -19.60 14.00 11.55
CA ARG A 2 -19.31 13.48 10.19
C ARG A 2 -17.81 13.29 9.90
N ALA A 3 -16.94 14.12 10.49
CA ALA A 3 -15.50 14.08 10.26
C ALA A 3 -14.83 12.77 10.73
N ILE A 4 -15.23 12.22 11.88
CA ILE A 4 -14.67 10.98 12.44
C ILE A 4 -14.93 9.77 11.53
N TRP A 5 -16.07 9.75 10.84
CA TRP A 5 -16.43 8.64 9.96
C TRP A 5 -15.55 8.62 8.70
N ASP A 6 -15.22 9.80 8.17
CA ASP A 6 -14.37 9.91 7.00
C ASP A 6 -12.92 9.51 7.30
N THR A 7 -12.37 9.96 8.45
CA THR A 7 -11.03 9.57 8.89
C THR A 7 -10.92 8.06 9.12
N LYS A 8 -11.92 7.44 9.78
CA LYS A 8 -11.95 5.97 9.98
C LYS A 8 -11.96 5.23 8.65
N ARG A 9 -12.80 5.67 7.70
CA ARG A 9 -12.88 5.08 6.37
C ARG A 9 -11.58 5.25 5.59
N GLN A 10 -10.93 6.41 5.68
CA GLN A 10 -9.65 6.66 5.03
C GLN A 10 -8.56 5.72 5.55
N ILE A 11 -8.49 5.48 6.87
CA ILE A 11 -7.56 4.52 7.47
C ILE A 11 -7.87 3.09 7.02
N ILE A 12 -9.15 2.70 6.97
CA ILE A 12 -9.56 1.36 6.50
C ILE A 12 -9.14 1.14 5.04
N TRP A 13 -9.33 2.13 4.16
CA TRP A 13 -8.88 2.06 2.77
C TRP A 13 -7.36 1.98 2.65
N LEU A 14 -6.63 2.70 3.50
CA LEU A 14 -5.17 2.65 3.54
C LEU A 14 -4.68 1.26 3.98
N ALA A 15 -5.25 0.73 5.06
CA ALA A 15 -4.91 -0.59 5.57
C ALA A 15 -5.26 -1.69 4.58
N ALA A 16 -6.43 -1.61 3.94
CA ALA A 16 -6.85 -2.57 2.92
C ALA A 16 -5.96 -2.50 1.67
N GLY A 17 -5.64 -1.30 1.18
CA GLY A 17 -4.75 -1.11 0.03
C GLY A 17 -3.33 -1.60 0.30
N LEU A 18 -2.80 -1.34 1.51
CA LEU A 18 -1.50 -1.86 1.94
C LEU A 18 -1.53 -3.39 2.00
N ALA A 19 -2.50 -3.98 2.69
CA ALA A 19 -2.58 -5.44 2.85
C ALA A 19 -2.76 -6.16 1.52
N LEU A 20 -3.66 -5.68 0.65
CA LEU A 20 -3.85 -6.26 -0.69
C LEU A 20 -2.62 -6.07 -1.56
N GLY A 21 -1.98 -4.89 -1.52
CA GLY A 21 -0.75 -4.61 -2.26
C GLY A 21 0.39 -5.53 -1.84
N THR A 22 0.63 -5.68 -0.53
CA THR A 22 1.66 -6.58 0.00
C THR A 22 1.37 -8.04 -0.36
N LEU A 23 0.11 -8.49 -0.38
CA LEU A 23 -0.25 -9.85 -0.82
C LEU A 23 0.04 -10.08 -2.30
N VAL A 24 -0.28 -9.11 -3.17
CA VAL A 24 0.02 -9.20 -4.61
C VAL A 24 1.54 -9.24 -4.81
N ILE A 25 2.28 -8.35 -4.15
CA ILE A 25 3.75 -8.31 -4.21
C ILE A 25 4.37 -9.61 -3.70
N TYR A 26 3.80 -10.20 -2.64
CA TYR A 26 4.25 -11.49 -2.13
C TYR A 26 4.08 -12.61 -3.16
N GLN A 27 2.95 -12.64 -3.89
CA GLN A 27 2.73 -13.61 -4.96
C GLN A 27 3.68 -13.37 -6.15
N GLU A 28 3.90 -12.12 -6.54
CA GLU A 28 4.83 -11.76 -7.61
C GLU A 28 6.30 -12.07 -7.26
N ALA A 29 6.64 -12.05 -5.97
CA ALA A 29 7.98 -12.41 -5.51
C ALA A 29 8.22 -13.92 -5.40
N LEU A 30 7.19 -14.73 -5.65
CA LEU A 30 7.37 -16.17 -5.83
C LEU A 30 7.73 -16.44 -7.29
N ASP A 31 8.93 -16.96 -7.50
CA ASP A 31 9.40 -17.40 -8.81
C ASP A 31 8.60 -18.62 -9.32
N GLU A 32 8.77 -18.98 -10.59
CA GLU A 32 8.09 -20.10 -11.26
C GLU A 32 8.31 -21.46 -10.57
N THR A 33 9.40 -21.54 -9.79
CA THR A 33 9.79 -22.70 -8.98
C THR A 33 9.25 -22.67 -7.55
N GLY A 34 8.53 -21.60 -7.17
CA GLY A 34 8.07 -21.33 -5.81
C GLY A 34 9.13 -20.74 -4.88
N ALA A 35 10.31 -20.38 -5.41
CA ALA A 35 11.36 -19.72 -4.64
C ALA A 35 11.02 -18.26 -4.39
N PHE A 36 11.09 -17.82 -3.12
CA PHE A 36 10.78 -16.45 -2.75
C PHE A 36 12.01 -15.53 -2.87
N ASP A 37 11.97 -14.57 -3.79
CA ASP A 37 13.00 -13.55 -3.91
C ASP A 37 12.72 -12.38 -2.94
N ARG A 38 13.44 -12.40 -1.81
CA ARG A 38 13.36 -11.35 -0.79
C ARG A 38 13.78 -9.98 -1.30
N THR A 39 14.75 -9.91 -2.20
CA THR A 39 15.27 -8.63 -2.70
C THR A 39 14.24 -7.97 -3.60
N TYR A 40 13.67 -8.75 -4.51
CA TYR A 40 12.60 -8.29 -5.40
C TYR A 40 11.35 -7.89 -4.61
N PHE A 41 10.96 -8.69 -3.61
CA PHE A 41 9.87 -8.36 -2.69
C PHE A 41 10.08 -7.00 -2.00
N ILE A 42 11.25 -6.76 -1.40
CA ILE A 42 11.55 -5.51 -0.70
C ILE A 42 11.52 -4.32 -1.67
N GLN A 43 12.02 -4.48 -2.89
CA GLN A 43 11.97 -3.42 -3.91
C GLN A 43 10.53 -3.03 -4.26
N LEU A 44 9.68 -4.02 -4.50
CA LEU A 44 8.26 -3.81 -4.79
C LEU A 44 7.51 -3.22 -3.59
N GLU A 45 7.80 -3.66 -2.37
CA GLU A 45 7.17 -3.12 -1.16
C GLU A 45 7.58 -1.65 -0.92
N ILE A 46 8.84 -1.29 -1.15
CA ILE A 46 9.29 0.11 -1.11
C ILE A 46 8.56 0.95 -2.17
N LEU A 47 8.39 0.42 -3.38
CA LEU A 47 7.64 1.10 -4.44
C LEU A 47 6.17 1.32 -4.03
N LEU A 48 5.52 0.31 -3.46
CA LEU A 48 4.14 0.41 -2.96
C LEU A 48 4.02 1.49 -1.88
N LEU A 49 4.90 1.47 -0.87
CA LEU A 49 4.92 2.47 0.19
C LEU A 49 5.17 3.89 -0.35
N THR A 50 6.00 4.00 -1.39
CA THR A 50 6.27 5.28 -2.07
C THR A 50 5.01 5.79 -2.77
N ILE A 51 4.31 4.95 -3.53
CA ILE A 51 3.06 5.32 -4.22
C ILE A 51 1.98 5.73 -3.21
N ILE A 52 1.79 4.93 -2.14
CA ILE A 52 0.81 5.24 -1.09
C ILE A 52 1.15 6.58 -0.41
N SER A 53 2.42 6.81 -0.10
CA SER A 53 2.87 8.07 0.51
C SER A 53 2.64 9.26 -0.40
N VAL A 54 2.94 9.13 -1.70
CA VAL A 54 2.69 10.19 -2.69
C VAL A 54 1.21 10.47 -2.84
N MET A 55 0.37 9.44 -2.98
CA MET A 55 -1.08 9.61 -3.06
C MET A 55 -1.65 10.27 -1.81
N PHE A 56 -1.18 9.87 -0.62
CA PHE A 56 -1.59 10.48 0.63
C PHE A 56 -1.16 11.94 0.73
N TYR A 57 0.08 12.25 0.32
CA TYR A 57 0.60 13.61 0.28
C TYR A 57 -0.20 14.51 -0.67
N VAL A 58 -0.46 14.05 -1.90
CA VAL A 58 -1.26 14.78 -2.90
C VAL A 58 -2.68 15.01 -2.38
N TYR A 59 -3.32 13.98 -1.82
CA TYR A 59 -4.66 14.09 -1.28
C TYR A 59 -4.74 15.03 -0.07
N SER A 60 -3.71 15.02 0.80
CA SER A 60 -3.60 15.94 1.93
C SER A 60 -3.39 17.39 1.47
N LYS A 61 -2.61 17.62 0.41
CA LYS A 61 -2.37 18.96 -0.14
C LYS A 61 -3.59 19.55 -0.81
N ASN A 62 -4.43 18.73 -1.45
CA ASN A 62 -5.63 19.22 -2.12
C ASN A 62 -6.80 19.53 -1.16
N LYS A 63 -6.68 19.17 0.12
CA LYS A 63 -7.59 19.57 1.20
C LYS A 63 -7.06 20.74 2.05
N GLY A 64 -5.84 21.20 1.80
CA GLY A 64 -5.19 22.32 2.49
C GLY A 64 -5.29 23.63 1.74
#